data_AF-Q1HPA9-F1
#
_entry.id   AF-Q1HPA9-F1
#
_cell.length_a   1.000
_cell.length_b   1.000
_cell.length_c   1.000
_cell.angle_alpha   90.00
_cell.angle_beta   90.00
_cell.angle_gamma   90.00
#
_symmetry.space_group_name_H-M   'P 1'
#
loop_
_entity.id
_entity.type
_entity.pdbx_description
1 polymer ?
#
loop_
_entity_poly.entity_id
_entity_poly.type
_entity_poly.pdbx_seq_one_letter_code
_entity_poly.pdbx_strand_id
1 'polypeptide(L)' 'PGEKKDLYVKSVQRTVIWMGKRQETVEDVPCGNTVAMVGLDQFITKNATLTNEKEVDAHPIRAMKFSVSPVVRVAVQ' A
#
# COMPACT_ATOMS: atom_id res chain seq x y z
N PRO A 1 -19.41 2.15 0.34
CA PRO A 1 -18.26 2.76 1.03
C PRO A 1 -18.50 2.72 2.55
N GLY A 2 -17.85 1.80 3.26
CA GLY A 2 -18.06 1.63 4.71
C GLY A 2 -18.25 0.20 5.21
N GLU A 3 -18.14 -0.83 4.37
CA GLU A 3 -18.06 -2.21 4.87
C GLU A 3 -16.63 -2.51 5.35
N LYS A 4 -16.48 -3.01 6.58
CA LYS A 4 -15.18 -3.39 7.19
C LYS A 4 -14.56 -4.68 6.60
N LYS A 5 -15.08 -5.18 5.47
CA LYS A 5 -14.65 -6.46 4.90
C LYS A 5 -13.18 -6.46 4.45
N ASP A 6 -12.67 -5.30 4.05
CA ASP A 6 -11.30 -5.13 3.57
C ASP A 6 -10.39 -4.39 4.57
N LEU A 7 -10.83 -4.24 5.83
CA LEU A 7 -10.05 -3.60 6.88
C LEU A 7 -9.14 -4.63 7.56
N TYR A 8 -7.83 -4.45 7.41
CA TYR A 8 -6.82 -5.27 8.09
C TYR A 8 -6.03 -4.42 9.09
N VAL A 9 -5.93 -4.91 10.32
CA VAL A 9 -5.08 -4.30 11.37
C VAL A 9 -3.80 -5.11 11.47
N LYS A 10 -2.69 -4.53 11.01
CA LYS A 10 -1.36 -5.15 11.01
C LYS A 10 -0.28 -4.10 11.27
N SER A 11 0.72 -4.51 12.04
CA SER A 11 1.93 -3.72 12.28
C SER A 11 2.87 -3.80 11.08
N VAL A 12 3.45 -2.66 10.74
CA VAL A 12 4.54 -2.57 9.76
C VAL A 12 5.81 -3.12 10.40
N GLN A 13 6.56 -3.96 9.69
CA GLN A 13 7.79 -4.54 10.25
C GLN A 13 8.96 -3.56 10.20
N ARG A 14 9.21 -2.96 9.03
CA ARG A 14 10.28 -1.98 8.80
C ARG A 14 9.87 -0.97 7.74
N THR A 15 10.26 0.29 7.95
CA THR A 15 10.18 1.35 6.96
C THR A 15 11.56 1.55 6.34
N VAL A 16 11.64 1.62 5.02
CA VAL A 16 12.88 1.69 4.25
C VAL A 16 12.83 2.87 3.31
N ILE A 17 13.90 3.66 3.28
CA ILE A 17 14.15 4.63 2.22
C ILE A 17 15.03 3.97 1.17
N TRP A 18 14.59 4.04 -0.08
CA TRP A 18 15.35 3.55 -1.22
C TRP A 18 16.14 4.68 -1.86
N MET A 19 17.46 4.58 -1.80
CA MET A 19 18.40 5.47 -2.48
C MET A 19 19.08 4.72 -3.62
N GLY A 20 18.33 4.52 -4.71
CA GLY A 20 18.77 3.75 -5.87
C GLY A 20 19.04 2.29 -5.51
N LYS A 21 20.33 1.89 -5.51
CA LYS A 21 20.75 0.53 -5.14
C LYS A 21 20.83 0.31 -3.62
N ARG A 22 20.87 1.38 -2.82
CA ARG A 22 21.01 1.30 -1.37
C ARG A 22 19.63 1.37 -0.71
N GLN A 23 19.42 0.48 0.26
CA GLN A 23 18.27 0.49 1.15
C GLN A 23 18.75 0.88 2.54
N GLU A 24 18.10 1.86 3.13
CA GLU A 24 18.37 2.30 4.50
C GLU A 24 17.09 2.23 5.32
N THR A 25 17.17 1.65 6.50
CA THR A 25 16.01 1.52 7.39
C THR A 25 15.97 2.69 8.35
N VAL A 26 14.82 3.35 8.41
CA VAL A 26 14.61 4.57 9.17
C VAL A 26 13.44 4.36 10.12
N GLU A 27 13.52 4.94 11.32
CA GLU A 27 12.48 4.82 12.34
C GLU A 27 11.26 5.70 11.99
N ASP A 28 11.50 6.96 11.60
CA ASP A 28 10.46 7.91 11.25
C ASP A 28 10.75 8.64 9.93
N VAL A 29 9.69 8.91 9.17
CA VAL A 29 9.76 9.65 7.90
C VAL A 29 8.70 10.75 7.88
N PRO A 30 9.06 12.01 7.55
CA PRO A 30 8.09 13.09 7.47
C PRO A 30 7.14 12.94 6.27
N CYS A 31 6.00 13.64 6.33
CA CYS A 31 5.00 13.64 5.28
C CYS A 31 5.55 14.16 3.93
N GLY A 32 5.09 13.57 2.82
CA GLY A 32 5.47 13.98 1.47
C GLY A 32 6.64 13.17 0.86
N ASN A 33 7.25 12.28 1.64
CA ASN A 33 8.30 11.39 1.15
C ASN A 33 7.73 10.06 0.65
N THR A 34 8.43 9.46 -0.30
CA THR A 34 8.15 8.09 -0.77
C THR A 34 8.97 7.10 0.06
N VAL A 35 8.27 6.14 0.68
CA VAL A 35 8.88 5.10 1.51
C VAL A 35 8.49 3.72 1.01
N ALA A 36 9.36 2.74 1.25
CA ALA A 36 9.01 1.34 1.11
C ALA A 36 8.69 0.74 2.48
N MET A 37 7.64 -0.08 2.52
CA MET A 37 7.12 -0.70 3.73
C MET A 37 7.31 -2.21 3.62
N VAL A 38 7.90 -2.83 4.64
CA VAL A 38 8.15 -4.27 4.67
C VAL A 38 7.10 -4.96 5.54
N GLY A 39 6.56 -6.08 5.05
CA GLY A 39 5.65 -6.94 5.81
C GLY A 39 4.15 -6.72 5.52
N LEU A 40 3.81 -5.95 4.48
CA LEU A 40 2.43 -5.66 4.10
C LEU A 40 1.98 -6.34 2.80
N ASP A 41 2.88 -7.02 2.07
CA ASP A 41 2.64 -7.60 0.75
C ASP A 41 1.47 -8.59 0.70
N GLN A 42 1.24 -9.33 1.78
CA GLN A 42 0.14 -10.31 1.84
C GLN A 42 -1.25 -9.66 1.88
N PHE A 43 -1.34 -8.39 2.27
CA PHE A 43 -2.61 -7.69 2.47
C PHE A 43 -2.90 -6.70 1.34
N ILE A 44 -1.92 -6.41 0.47
CA ILE A 44 -2.04 -5.43 -0.60
C ILE A 44 -2.02 -6.16 -1.95
N THR A 45 -3.19 -6.31 -2.58
CA THR A 45 -3.29 -6.97 -3.89
C THR A 45 -3.05 -6.00 -5.07
N LYS A 46 -3.44 -4.72 -4.94
CA LYS A 46 -3.29 -3.74 -6.04
C LYS A 46 -3.22 -2.29 -5.58
N ASN A 47 -4.18 -1.86 -4.77
CA ASN A 47 -4.22 -0.53 -4.16
C ASN A 47 -4.65 -0.72 -2.71
N ALA A 48 -4.01 0.00 -1.80
CA ALA A 48 -4.42 0.06 -0.40
C ALA A 48 -4.20 1.48 0.12
N THR A 49 -5.00 1.89 1.10
CA THR A 49 -4.80 3.13 1.85
C THR A 49 -4.46 2.73 3.27
N LEU A 50 -3.32 3.20 3.77
CA LEU A 50 -2.88 2.94 5.13
C LEU A 50 -3.34 4.09 6.01
N THR A 51 -3.88 3.76 7.18
CA THR A 51 -4.21 4.73 8.23
C THR A 51 -3.84 4.16 9.59
N ASN A 52 -3.84 5.02 10.60
CA ASN A 52 -3.66 4.63 11.99
C ASN A 52 -4.89 3.86 12.50
N GLU A 53 -4.67 2.95 13.46
CA GLU A 53 -5.73 2.11 14.04
C GLU A 53 -6.90 2.91 14.65
N LYS A 54 -6.68 4.19 14.95
CA LYS A 54 -7.65 5.10 15.59
C LYS A 54 -8.58 5.81 14.62
N GLU A 55 -8.30 5.79 13.32
CA GLU A 55 -9.08 6.53 12.32
C GLU A 55 -10.11 5.64 11.63
N VAL A 56 -11.23 5.44 12.32
CA VAL A 56 -12.35 4.59 11.85
C VAL A 56 -13.16 5.25 10.74
N ASP A 57 -13.14 6.59 10.66
CA ASP A 57 -13.86 7.38 9.65
C ASP A 57 -13.02 7.68 8.39
N ALA A 58 -11.81 7.12 8.30
CA ALA A 58 -10.94 7.29 7.15
C ALA A 58 -11.55 6.66 5.90
N HIS A 59 -11.52 7.39 4.79
CA HIS A 59 -11.99 6.92 3.50
C HIS A 59 -10.81 6.51 2.62
N PRO A 60 -10.91 5.41 1.86
CA PRO A 60 -9.83 4.99 0.98
C PRO A 60 -9.61 6.01 -0.14
N ILE A 61 -8.34 6.16 -0.55
CA ILE A 61 -7.96 6.96 -1.70
C ILE A 61 -8.61 6.37 -2.96
N ARG A 62 -9.02 7.26 -3.88
CA ARG A 62 -9.65 6.86 -5.14
C ARG A 62 -8.74 5.88 -5.90
N ALA A 63 -9.32 4.74 -6.29
CA ALA A 63 -8.61 3.74 -7.07
C ALA A 63 -8.04 4.31 -8.37
N MET A 64 -6.87 3.80 -8.77
CA MET A 64 -6.16 4.22 -9.97
C MET A 64 -7.02 4.07 -11.23
N LYS A 65 -7.14 5.15 -12.02
CA LYS A 65 -7.75 5.12 -13.35
C LYS A 65 -6.67 4.84 -14.38
N PHE A 66 -6.66 3.63 -14.92
CA PHE A 66 -5.77 3.26 -16.02
C PHE A 66 -6.27 3.92 -17.32
N SER A 67 -5.35 4.54 -18.07
CA SER A 67 -5.66 5.16 -19.37
C SER A 67 -6.02 4.12 -20.43
N VAL A 68 -5.55 2.89 -20.24
CA VAL A 68 -5.76 1.76 -21.14
C VAL A 68 -6.39 0.60 -20.39
N SER A 69 -7.27 -0.14 -21.08
CA SER A 69 -7.82 -1.38 -20.55
C SER A 69 -7.00 -2.57 -21.05
N PRO A 70 -6.65 -3.54 -20.20
CA PRO A 70 -5.90 -4.72 -20.65
C PRO A 70 -6.79 -5.57 -21.58
N VAL A 71 -6.40 -5.69 -22.86
CA VAL A 71 -7.18 -6.41 -23.89
C VAL A 71 -6.74 -7.86 -24.05
N VAL A 72 -5.46 -8.15 -23.78
CA VAL A 72 -4.85 -9.46 -24.04
C VAL A 72 -5.06 -10.39 -22.85
N ARG A 73 -5.59 -11.61 -23.09
CA ARG A 73 -5.68 -12.71 -22.12
C ARG A 73 -4.80 -13.85 -22.60
N VAL A 74 -4.00 -14.41 -21.69
CA VAL A 74 -3.14 -15.58 -21.97
C VAL A 74 -3.64 -16.75 -21.12
N ALA A 75 -3.78 -17.93 -21.72
CA ALA A 75 -4.06 -19.15 -20.97
C ALA A 75 -2.80 -19.59 -20.21
N VAL A 76 -2.93 -19.78 -18.90
CA VAL A 76 -1.86 -20.31 -18.05
C VAL A 76 -2.27 -21.75 -17.69
N GLN A 77 -1.34 -22.71 -17.87
CA GLN A 77 -1.54 -24.13 -17.55
C GLN A 77 -1.18 -24.42 -16.10
#